data_AF-A0A1M4EBG4-F1
#
_entry.id   AF-A0A1M4EBG4-F1
#
_cell.length_a   1.000
_cell.length_b   1.000
_cell.length_c   1.000
_cell.angle_alpha   90.00
_cell.angle_beta   90.00
_cell.angle_gamma   90.00
#
_symmetry.space_group_name_H-M   'P 1'
#
loop_
_entity.id
_entity.type
_entity.pdbx_description
1 polymer ?
#
loop_
_entity_poly.entity_id
_entity_poly.type
_entity_poly.pdbx_seq_one_letter_code
_entity_poly.pdbx_strand_id
1 'polypeptide(L)'
;MRRLAILPILLLSGLLLPARPALADTNVAVTATPAASYTSPWESVAAINDGITPPSSNDTANRRWGTWPNTGSQWAELTWAAAQPLISAEVYFFDDGGGVRVPASWKLQRWTGSTYADIPGTYPMAVNAFNKVTFASAVSTTRLRVVLQSGPASVGLLEVRAWTAGSSGGTGWNPPASLVTPLNEVWQHQESTYPNLYGFRNYGWDQVMANRGSINYCVRWDSSASVTAAQRDQIHATLARQFKKWMDVMAGHNGWPYSSVPVKVVGWAVRDRAQLQWSDTSVDVYVNDIRENAPQCAEACGRFFNQSGTYPRCPGGASHHYDMSLWLTAGFGGGAGGDWGQRIGSEYYLSNLDADNVHILLHEIGHSFGLDDFYDWTPTGVCCFLMKAGSASSITEFDAWMFRDWWRHLKSRYGL
;
A
#
# COMPACT_ATOMS: atom_id res chain seq x y z
N MET A 1 45.38 8.72 64.01
CA MET A 1 44.19 9.20 63.28
C MET A 1 44.42 9.01 61.78
N ARG A 2 43.96 7.89 61.20
CA ARG A 2 44.10 7.59 59.77
C ARG A 2 42.84 8.10 59.04
N ARG A 3 43.01 9.00 58.06
CA ARG A 3 41.93 9.48 57.19
C ARG A 3 41.59 8.39 56.17
N LEU A 4 40.35 7.94 56.16
CA LEU A 4 39.78 7.07 55.14
C LEU A 4 39.50 7.91 53.87
N ALA A 5 40.06 7.52 52.74
CA ALA A 5 39.71 8.05 51.43
C ALA A 5 38.49 7.27 50.90
N ILE A 6 37.42 7.99 50.55
CA ILE A 6 36.23 7.42 49.92
C ILE A 6 36.45 7.47 48.40
N LEU A 7 36.57 6.30 47.77
CA LEU A 7 36.56 6.12 46.32
C LEU A 7 35.12 6.21 45.81
N PRO A 8 34.79 6.97 44.75
CA PRO A 8 33.47 6.92 44.15
C PRO A 8 33.34 5.65 43.30
N ILE A 9 32.42 4.78 43.68
CA ILE A 9 31.99 3.64 42.88
C ILE A 9 31.13 4.19 41.74
N LEU A 10 31.66 4.20 40.51
CA LEU A 10 30.86 4.36 39.31
C LEU A 10 30.02 3.08 39.13
N LEU A 11 28.73 3.15 39.47
CA LEU A 11 27.76 2.16 39.01
C LEU A 11 27.55 2.36 37.50
N LEU A 12 28.19 1.50 36.70
CA LEU A 12 27.77 1.28 35.32
C LEU A 12 26.43 0.54 35.35
N SER A 13 25.34 1.30 35.37
CA SER A 13 24.01 0.78 35.08
C SER A 13 23.94 0.42 33.60
N GLY A 14 24.38 -0.79 33.25
CA GLY A 14 24.08 -1.37 31.95
C GLY A 14 22.57 -1.51 31.82
N LEU A 15 21.93 -0.61 31.07
CA LEU A 15 20.56 -0.83 30.61
C LEU A 15 20.56 -2.13 29.79
N LEU A 16 20.08 -3.22 30.40
CA LEU A 16 19.53 -4.32 29.62
C LEU A 16 18.26 -3.78 28.95
N LEU A 17 18.39 -3.38 27.69
CA LEU A 17 17.24 -3.24 26.80
C LEU A 17 16.54 -4.60 26.75
N PRO A 18 15.23 -4.70 27.04
CA PRO A 18 14.50 -5.93 26.82
C PRO A 18 14.60 -6.28 25.33
N ALA A 19 15.02 -7.51 25.02
CA ALA A 19 14.98 -8.02 23.66
C ALA A 19 13.55 -7.88 23.13
N ARG A 20 13.38 -7.16 22.01
CA ARG A 20 12.08 -6.96 21.38
C ARG A 20 11.52 -8.32 20.95
N PRO A 21 10.23 -8.62 21.19
CA PRO A 21 9.61 -9.82 20.64
C PRO A 21 9.62 -9.73 19.11
N ALA A 22 10.05 -10.81 18.44
CA ALA A 22 9.96 -10.92 16.99
C ALA A 22 8.48 -10.86 16.55
N LEU A 23 8.16 -10.05 15.54
CA LEU A 23 6.83 -10.05 14.94
C LEU A 23 6.60 -11.34 14.15
N ALA A 24 5.34 -11.78 14.10
CA ALA A 24 4.94 -13.01 13.43
C ALA A 24 5.07 -12.89 11.90
N ASP A 25 5.44 -14.00 11.27
CA ASP A 25 5.50 -14.12 9.82
C ASP A 25 4.15 -13.86 9.14
N THR A 26 4.16 -13.39 7.89
CA THR A 26 2.93 -13.14 7.11
C THR A 26 2.66 -14.27 6.14
N ASN A 27 1.47 -14.88 6.21
CA ASN A 27 1.05 -15.91 5.26
C ASN A 27 0.50 -15.26 3.98
N VAL A 28 1.26 -15.34 2.88
CA VAL A 28 0.88 -14.81 1.57
C VAL A 28 0.20 -15.85 0.67
N ALA A 29 0.00 -17.10 1.13
CA ALA A 29 -0.70 -18.11 0.32
C ALA A 29 -2.15 -17.72 0.01
N VAL A 30 -2.83 -17.03 0.95
CA VAL A 30 -4.24 -16.62 0.83
C VAL A 30 -4.48 -15.57 -0.29
N THR A 31 -3.43 -14.95 -0.82
CA THR A 31 -3.53 -13.99 -1.93
C THR A 31 -3.21 -14.62 -3.29
N ALA A 32 -2.81 -15.88 -3.31
CA ALA A 32 -2.45 -16.60 -4.52
C ALA A 32 -3.68 -17.16 -5.25
N THR A 33 -3.54 -17.39 -6.55
CA THR A 33 -4.46 -18.23 -7.33
C THR A 33 -3.99 -19.69 -7.26
N PRO A 34 -4.81 -20.62 -6.74
CA PRO A 34 -4.43 -22.03 -6.63
C PRO A 34 -4.67 -22.83 -7.92
N ALA A 35 -3.80 -23.78 -8.21
CA ALA A 35 -3.93 -24.74 -9.31
C ALA A 35 -3.37 -26.12 -8.90
N ALA A 36 -3.76 -27.19 -9.61
CA ALA A 36 -3.28 -28.54 -9.32
C ALA A 36 -3.19 -29.40 -10.57
N SER A 37 -2.42 -30.50 -10.50
CA SER A 37 -2.35 -31.51 -11.55
C SER A 37 -3.70 -32.18 -11.82
N TYR A 38 -4.45 -32.41 -10.74
CA TYR A 38 -5.76 -33.04 -10.75
C TYR A 38 -6.47 -32.74 -9.42
N THR A 39 -7.80 -32.74 -9.43
CA THR A 39 -8.65 -32.60 -8.24
C THR A 39 -9.83 -33.56 -8.40
N SER A 40 -10.10 -34.39 -7.39
CA SER A 40 -11.27 -35.29 -7.41
C SER A 40 -12.58 -34.50 -7.56
N PRO A 41 -13.64 -35.02 -8.22
CA PRO A 41 -14.84 -34.24 -8.54
C PRO A 41 -15.62 -33.66 -7.34
N TRP A 42 -15.46 -34.22 -6.15
CA TRP A 42 -16.09 -33.75 -4.90
C TRP A 42 -15.12 -32.98 -3.98
N GLU A 43 -13.90 -32.74 -4.44
CA GLU A 43 -12.85 -32.01 -3.74
C GLU A 43 -12.58 -30.68 -4.44
N SER A 44 -11.81 -29.79 -3.81
CA SER A 44 -11.54 -28.47 -4.37
C SER A 44 -10.10 -28.05 -4.16
N VAL A 45 -9.44 -27.62 -5.24
CA VAL A 45 -8.09 -27.04 -5.18
C VAL A 45 -8.06 -25.75 -4.36
N ALA A 46 -9.19 -25.05 -4.22
CA ALA A 46 -9.28 -23.86 -3.37
C ALA A 46 -9.05 -24.14 -1.88
N ALA A 47 -9.10 -25.42 -1.46
CA ALA A 47 -8.78 -25.81 -0.10
C ALA A 47 -7.32 -25.52 0.28
N ILE A 48 -6.39 -25.49 -0.69
CA ILE A 48 -4.96 -25.38 -0.35
C ILE A 48 -4.55 -23.99 0.14
N ASN A 49 -5.40 -22.98 0.07
CA ASN A 49 -5.06 -21.63 0.49
C ASN A 49 -6.26 -20.81 1.00
N ASP A 50 -7.26 -21.47 1.60
CA ASP A 50 -8.46 -20.79 2.10
C ASP A 50 -8.25 -20.17 3.49
N GLY A 51 -7.09 -20.38 4.11
CA GLY A 51 -6.71 -19.78 5.39
C GLY A 51 -7.23 -20.53 6.60
N ILE A 52 -7.94 -21.65 6.41
CA ILE A 52 -8.48 -22.46 7.51
C ILE A 52 -7.32 -23.20 8.18
N THR A 53 -7.33 -23.25 9.52
CA THR A 53 -6.43 -24.14 10.28
C THR A 53 -7.12 -25.49 10.42
N PRO A 54 -6.61 -26.57 9.79
CA PRO A 54 -7.29 -27.86 9.85
C PRO A 54 -7.26 -28.45 11.27
N PRO A 55 -8.38 -28.96 11.80
CA PRO A 55 -8.44 -29.58 13.12
C PRO A 55 -7.78 -30.97 13.15
N SER A 56 -7.74 -31.68 12.02
CA SER A 56 -7.07 -32.98 11.87
C SER A 56 -6.77 -33.28 10.39
N SER A 57 -5.92 -34.26 10.10
CA SER A 57 -5.64 -34.73 8.74
C SER A 57 -6.84 -35.44 8.08
N ASN A 58 -7.79 -35.94 8.86
CA ASN A 58 -9.04 -36.51 8.35
C ASN A 58 -10.21 -35.53 8.50
N ASP A 59 -9.97 -34.25 8.23
CA ASP A 59 -11.04 -33.24 8.27
C ASP A 59 -12.04 -33.49 7.13
N THR A 60 -13.30 -33.72 7.53
CA THR A 60 -14.43 -33.91 6.62
C THR A 60 -15.41 -32.74 6.63
N ALA A 61 -15.18 -31.74 7.48
CA ALA A 61 -16.06 -30.59 7.65
C ALA A 61 -15.68 -29.42 6.72
N ASN A 62 -14.37 -29.22 6.51
CA ASN A 62 -13.86 -28.18 5.61
C ASN A 62 -13.54 -28.73 4.22
N ARG A 63 -13.29 -27.81 3.28
CA ARG A 63 -12.85 -28.19 1.93
C ARG A 63 -11.50 -28.91 2.03
N ARG A 64 -11.27 -29.81 1.10
CA ARG A 64 -10.01 -30.56 0.97
C ARG A 64 -9.64 -30.69 -0.49
N TRP A 65 -8.35 -30.77 -0.76
CA TRP A 65 -7.81 -31.14 -2.05
C TRP A 65 -7.26 -32.55 -1.97
N GLY A 66 -7.67 -33.41 -2.89
CA GLY A 66 -7.16 -34.77 -3.03
C GLY A 66 -7.16 -35.19 -4.49
N THR A 67 -6.46 -36.29 -4.73
CA THR A 67 -6.13 -36.72 -6.10
C THR A 67 -6.75 -38.06 -6.48
N TRP A 68 -7.66 -38.61 -5.69
CA TRP A 68 -8.26 -39.92 -5.95
C TRP A 68 -8.99 -39.97 -7.32
N PRO A 69 -8.81 -41.05 -8.12
CA PRO A 69 -8.03 -42.26 -7.85
C PRO A 69 -6.57 -42.21 -8.32
N ASN A 70 -6.07 -41.05 -8.72
CA ASN A 70 -4.74 -40.91 -9.32
C ASN A 70 -3.62 -41.10 -8.29
N THR A 71 -2.60 -41.87 -8.67
CA THR A 71 -1.38 -42.10 -7.90
C THR A 71 -0.16 -41.58 -8.68
N GLY A 72 1.05 -41.79 -8.14
CA GLY A 72 2.28 -41.27 -8.73
C GLY A 72 2.57 -39.84 -8.28
N SER A 73 3.28 -39.09 -9.14
CA SER A 73 3.62 -37.70 -8.88
C SER A 73 2.43 -36.79 -9.17
N GLN A 74 2.00 -36.03 -8.16
CA GLN A 74 0.94 -35.03 -8.23
C GLN A 74 1.47 -33.69 -7.73
N TRP A 75 0.84 -32.58 -8.12
CA TRP A 75 1.25 -31.27 -7.66
C TRP A 75 0.08 -30.33 -7.38
N ALA A 76 0.29 -29.43 -6.43
CA ALA A 76 -0.54 -28.26 -6.16
C ALA A 76 0.34 -27.01 -6.23
N GLU A 77 -0.20 -25.89 -6.69
CA GLU A 77 0.54 -24.67 -6.99
C GLU A 77 -0.20 -23.42 -6.51
N LEU A 78 0.58 -22.47 -6.00
CA LEU A 78 0.16 -21.10 -5.70
C LEU A 78 0.80 -20.17 -6.73
N THR A 79 0.01 -19.35 -7.42
CA THR A 79 0.48 -18.31 -8.35
C THR A 79 0.13 -16.90 -7.85
N TRP A 80 1.12 -16.02 -7.81
CA TRP A 80 0.96 -14.59 -7.50
C TRP A 80 1.18 -13.73 -8.75
N ALA A 81 0.53 -12.56 -8.78
CA ALA A 81 0.74 -11.56 -9.84
C ALA A 81 2.15 -10.93 -9.81
N ALA A 82 2.77 -10.89 -8.64
CA ALA A 82 4.13 -10.38 -8.42
C ALA A 82 4.93 -11.35 -7.55
N ALA A 83 6.26 -11.35 -7.71
CA ALA A 83 7.14 -12.25 -6.99
C ALA A 83 7.11 -11.99 -5.47
N GLN A 84 6.97 -13.06 -4.69
CA GLN A 84 6.93 -13.01 -3.23
C GLN A 84 8.29 -13.42 -2.64
N PRO A 85 8.84 -12.73 -1.61
CA PRO A 85 10.09 -13.08 -0.94
C PRO A 85 9.85 -14.10 0.17
N LEU A 86 9.62 -15.36 -0.20
CA LEU A 86 9.25 -16.41 0.74
C LEU A 86 10.46 -16.83 1.60
N ILE A 87 10.25 -17.08 2.89
CA ILE A 87 11.28 -17.58 3.82
C ILE A 87 10.98 -18.98 4.36
N SER A 88 9.72 -19.38 4.34
CA SER A 88 9.30 -20.73 4.69
C SER A 88 7.95 -21.03 4.07
N ALA A 89 7.59 -22.31 4.02
CA ALA A 89 6.26 -22.75 3.68
C ALA A 89 5.87 -23.94 4.55
N GLU A 90 4.57 -24.14 4.75
CA GLU A 90 4.00 -25.24 5.52
C GLU A 90 2.91 -25.92 4.72
N VAL A 91 2.82 -27.23 4.84
CA VAL A 91 1.72 -28.01 4.25
C VAL A 91 1.03 -28.83 5.32
N TYR A 92 -0.30 -28.93 5.23
CA TYR A 92 -1.10 -29.82 6.06
C TYR A 92 -1.65 -30.93 5.18
N PHE A 93 -1.28 -32.19 5.44
CA PHE A 93 -1.69 -33.32 4.63
C PHE A 93 -3.13 -33.75 4.93
N PHE A 94 -3.88 -34.04 3.87
CA PHE A 94 -5.14 -34.77 3.94
C PHE A 94 -4.85 -36.27 3.97
N ASP A 95 -5.41 -36.98 4.96
CA ASP A 95 -5.33 -38.43 5.12
C ASP A 95 -6.69 -38.93 5.64
N ASP A 96 -7.42 -39.70 4.83
CA ASP A 96 -8.73 -40.26 5.19
C ASP A 96 -8.65 -41.69 5.77
N GLY A 97 -7.43 -42.21 5.97
CA GLY A 97 -7.17 -43.59 6.37
C GLY A 97 -7.38 -44.62 5.26
N GLY A 98 -7.84 -44.22 4.07
CA GLY A 98 -8.21 -45.08 2.96
C GLY A 98 -7.61 -44.64 1.63
N GLY A 99 -8.43 -44.02 0.77
CA GLY A 99 -8.10 -43.72 -0.62
C GLY A 99 -7.10 -42.57 -0.80
N VAL A 100 -6.98 -41.69 0.20
CA VAL A 100 -6.01 -40.60 0.23
C VAL A 100 -5.18 -40.69 1.51
N ARG A 101 -3.86 -40.78 1.36
CA ARG A 101 -2.92 -40.93 2.49
C ARG A 101 -1.78 -39.91 2.38
N VAL A 102 -1.05 -39.71 3.49
CA VAL A 102 0.21 -38.94 3.49
C VAL A 102 1.14 -39.45 2.37
N PRO A 103 1.84 -38.56 1.63
CA PRO A 103 2.71 -38.96 0.53
C PRO A 103 3.89 -39.82 0.99
N ALA A 104 4.48 -40.58 0.05
CA ALA A 104 5.75 -41.28 0.28
C ALA A 104 6.94 -40.31 0.33
N SER A 105 6.86 -39.21 -0.42
CA SER A 105 7.77 -38.08 -0.32
C SER A 105 7.13 -36.81 -0.89
N TRP A 106 7.63 -35.65 -0.51
CA TRP A 106 7.20 -34.39 -1.11
C TRP A 106 8.35 -33.39 -1.15
N LYS A 107 8.21 -32.38 -2.00
CA LYS A 107 9.13 -31.26 -2.10
C LYS A 107 8.45 -29.98 -2.56
N LEU A 108 9.09 -28.85 -2.29
CA LEU A 108 8.70 -27.55 -2.83
C LEU A 108 9.57 -27.19 -4.03
N GLN A 109 8.95 -26.56 -5.01
CA GLN A 109 9.62 -26.02 -6.19
C GLN A 109 9.23 -24.56 -6.39
N ARG A 110 10.19 -23.75 -6.83
CA ARG A 110 9.98 -22.36 -7.24
C ARG A 110 10.02 -22.23 -8.75
N TRP A 111 9.26 -21.28 -9.28
CA TRP A 111 9.40 -20.87 -10.68
C TRP A 111 10.60 -19.95 -10.87
N THR A 112 11.46 -20.25 -11.84
CA THR A 112 12.65 -19.47 -12.17
C THR A 112 12.39 -18.38 -13.21
N GLY A 113 11.16 -18.28 -13.73
CA GLY A 113 10.82 -17.49 -14.92
C GLY A 113 10.63 -18.35 -16.17
N SER A 114 11.24 -19.54 -16.21
CA SER A 114 11.20 -20.46 -17.36
C SER A 114 11.04 -21.93 -16.99
N THR A 115 11.48 -22.34 -15.79
CA THR A 115 11.44 -23.73 -15.33
C THR A 115 11.14 -23.79 -13.83
N TYR A 116 10.83 -24.98 -13.31
CA TYR A 116 10.74 -25.21 -11.87
C TYR A 116 12.07 -25.74 -11.33
N ALA A 117 12.53 -25.14 -10.23
CA ALA A 117 13.71 -25.58 -9.49
C ALA A 117 13.32 -26.02 -8.08
N ASP A 118 13.90 -27.13 -7.60
CA ASP A 118 13.69 -27.63 -6.24
C ASP A 118 14.22 -26.63 -5.21
N ILE A 119 13.46 -26.43 -4.12
CA ILE A 119 13.90 -25.65 -2.97
C ILE A 119 14.62 -26.60 -2.00
N PRO A 120 15.91 -26.36 -1.67
CA PRO A 120 16.61 -27.18 -0.67
C PRO A 120 15.97 -27.04 0.71
N GLY A 121 15.80 -28.14 1.44
CA GLY A 121 15.26 -28.13 2.79
C GLY A 121 14.97 -29.52 3.33
N THR A 122 14.53 -29.57 4.59
CA THR A 122 14.02 -30.78 5.23
C THR A 122 12.51 -30.84 5.08
N TYR A 123 11.98 -32.00 4.67
CA TYR A 123 10.57 -32.19 4.33
C TYR A 123 9.88 -33.17 5.30
N PRO A 124 9.37 -32.70 6.45
CA PRO A 124 8.66 -33.56 7.40
C PRO A 124 7.30 -34.01 6.85
N MET A 125 6.77 -35.14 7.36
CA MET A 125 5.50 -35.73 6.91
C MET A 125 4.61 -36.21 8.07
N ALA A 126 4.49 -35.40 9.12
CA ALA A 126 3.62 -35.68 10.25
C ALA A 126 2.14 -35.52 9.87
N VAL A 127 1.30 -36.43 10.36
CA VAL A 127 -0.16 -36.28 10.38
C VAL A 127 -0.60 -35.31 11.47
N ASN A 128 -1.77 -34.70 11.31
CA ASN A 128 -2.37 -33.76 12.26
C ASN A 128 -1.49 -32.54 12.60
N ALA A 129 -0.64 -32.11 11.67
CA ALA A 129 0.29 -31.01 11.88
C ALA A 129 0.64 -30.28 10.58
N PHE A 130 1.04 -29.02 10.71
CA PHE A 130 1.73 -28.30 9.65
C PHE A 130 3.17 -28.81 9.52
N ASN A 131 3.53 -29.22 8.31
CA ASN A 131 4.87 -29.68 7.95
C ASN A 131 5.67 -28.52 7.35
N LYS A 132 6.50 -27.89 8.19
CA LYS A 132 7.25 -26.68 7.85
C LYS A 132 8.57 -26.97 7.13
N VAL A 133 8.84 -26.21 6.08
CA VAL A 133 10.12 -26.13 5.37
C VAL A 133 10.63 -24.71 5.47
N THR A 134 11.75 -24.51 6.16
CA THR A 134 12.44 -23.21 6.24
C THR A 134 13.51 -23.13 5.15
N PHE A 135 13.59 -22.00 4.46
CA PHE A 135 14.53 -21.80 3.37
C PHE A 135 15.84 -21.22 3.91
N ALA A 136 16.97 -21.72 3.40
CA ALA A 136 18.29 -21.23 3.82
C ALA A 136 18.51 -19.74 3.46
N SER A 137 17.86 -19.28 2.38
CA SER A 137 17.78 -17.89 1.96
C SER A 137 16.40 -17.60 1.38
N ALA A 138 16.00 -16.32 1.38
CA ALA A 138 14.70 -15.92 0.85
C ALA A 138 14.57 -16.31 -0.64
N VAL A 139 13.45 -16.96 -0.96
CA VAL A 139 13.11 -17.42 -2.31
C VAL A 139 12.14 -16.42 -2.93
N SER A 140 12.63 -15.60 -3.87
CA SER A 140 11.76 -14.74 -4.69
C SER A 140 11.17 -15.52 -5.86
N THR A 141 9.83 -15.63 -5.91
CA THR A 141 9.13 -16.38 -6.97
C THR A 141 7.69 -15.90 -7.17
N THR A 142 7.18 -15.98 -8.40
CA THR A 142 5.75 -15.78 -8.71
C THR A 142 4.93 -17.06 -8.57
N ARG A 143 5.57 -18.23 -8.45
CA ARG A 143 4.88 -19.51 -8.26
C ARG A 143 5.61 -20.40 -7.27
N LEU A 144 4.85 -21.02 -6.38
CA LEU A 144 5.32 -22.05 -5.45
C LEU A 144 4.53 -23.32 -5.70
N ARG A 145 5.22 -24.41 -6.03
CA ARG A 145 4.63 -25.70 -6.34
C ARG A 145 5.00 -26.74 -5.28
N VAL A 146 3.99 -27.37 -4.69
CA VAL A 146 4.12 -28.54 -3.83
C VAL A 146 4.04 -29.78 -4.74
N VAL A 147 5.11 -30.57 -4.79
CA VAL A 147 5.14 -31.84 -5.53
C VAL A 147 5.08 -32.97 -4.53
N LEU A 148 4.07 -33.84 -4.67
CA LEU A 148 3.84 -34.99 -3.81
C LEU A 148 4.03 -36.26 -4.63
N GLN A 149 4.79 -37.20 -4.09
CA GLN A 149 4.89 -38.56 -4.61
C GLN A 149 4.00 -39.45 -3.77
N SER A 150 2.98 -40.05 -4.39
CA SER A 150 2.10 -40.98 -3.71
C SER A 150 2.83 -42.27 -3.32
N GLY A 151 2.39 -42.89 -2.22
CA GLY A 151 2.64 -44.30 -1.95
C GLY A 151 1.60 -45.16 -2.68
N PRO A 152 1.06 -46.23 -2.04
CA PRO A 152 0.04 -47.08 -2.67
C PRO A 152 -1.33 -46.41 -2.83
N ALA A 153 -1.62 -45.35 -2.06
CA ALA A 153 -2.86 -44.56 -2.13
C ALA A 153 -2.61 -43.19 -2.77
N SER A 154 -3.67 -42.46 -3.13
CA SER A 154 -3.61 -41.08 -3.63
C SER A 154 -3.15 -40.10 -2.55
N VAL A 155 -2.85 -38.86 -2.95
CA VAL A 155 -2.35 -37.79 -2.06
C VAL A 155 -3.32 -36.61 -1.99
N GLY A 156 -3.22 -35.81 -0.93
CA GLY A 156 -4.02 -34.61 -0.75
C GLY A 156 -3.44 -33.62 0.27
N LEU A 157 -4.00 -32.41 0.26
CA LEU A 157 -3.66 -31.31 1.15
C LEU A 157 -4.93 -30.67 1.69
N LEU A 158 -4.86 -30.20 2.93
CA LEU A 158 -5.89 -29.40 3.58
C LEU A 158 -5.55 -27.92 3.62
N GLU A 159 -4.26 -27.56 3.61
CA GLU A 159 -3.82 -26.16 3.62
C GLU A 159 -2.34 -26.09 3.22
N VAL A 160 -1.97 -25.01 2.52
CA VAL A 160 -0.60 -24.59 2.24
C VAL A 160 -0.42 -23.17 2.75
N ARG A 161 0.58 -22.95 3.60
CA ARG A 161 0.98 -21.61 4.03
C ARG A 161 2.31 -21.26 3.41
N ALA A 162 2.43 -20.05 2.90
CA ALA A 162 3.66 -19.53 2.34
C ALA A 162 4.01 -18.27 3.11
N TRP A 163 5.10 -18.33 3.86
CA TRP A 163 5.48 -17.28 4.78
C TRP A 163 6.53 -16.40 4.14
N THR A 164 6.23 -15.12 4.03
CA THR A 164 7.27 -14.10 3.96
C THR A 164 7.70 -13.78 5.38
N ALA A 165 8.97 -13.40 5.55
CA ALA A 165 9.43 -12.95 6.85
C ALA A 165 8.44 -11.90 7.34
N GLY A 166 7.94 -12.10 8.56
CA GLY A 166 7.37 -11.03 9.35
C GLY A 166 8.46 -10.00 9.34
N SER A 167 8.28 -8.97 8.54
CA SER A 167 9.40 -8.12 8.25
C SER A 167 9.79 -7.50 9.59
N SER A 168 10.98 -7.82 10.08
CA SER A 168 11.80 -6.76 10.66
C SER A 168 12.22 -5.83 9.52
N GLY A 169 11.29 -5.38 8.68
CA GLY A 169 11.44 -4.11 8.02
C GLY A 169 11.39 -3.17 9.19
N GLY A 170 12.56 -2.78 9.72
CA GLY A 170 12.68 -2.18 11.04
C GLY A 170 11.64 -1.09 11.20
N THR A 171 10.52 -1.38 11.87
CA THR A 171 9.33 -0.52 11.91
C THR A 171 8.90 0.12 10.57
N GLY A 172 9.44 -0.29 9.40
CA GLY A 172 9.79 0.56 8.23
C GLY A 172 10.46 1.93 8.52
N TRP A 173 10.22 2.46 9.71
CA TRP A 173 10.76 3.63 10.36
C TRP A 173 12.17 3.36 10.87
N ASN A 174 13.14 3.72 10.06
CA ASN A 174 14.54 3.83 10.43
C ASN A 174 15.13 5.07 9.76
N PRO A 175 14.69 6.28 10.14
CA PRO A 175 15.25 7.49 9.56
C PRO A 175 16.75 7.58 9.87
N PRO A 176 17.56 8.21 8.99
CA PRO A 176 18.93 8.58 9.32
C PRO A 176 18.98 9.28 10.68
N ALA A 177 20.02 9.02 11.48
CA ALA A 177 20.12 9.53 12.85
C ALA A 177 20.00 11.07 12.93
N SER A 178 20.50 11.78 11.91
CA SER A 178 20.38 13.24 11.78
C SER A 178 18.94 13.72 11.58
N LEU A 179 18.03 12.88 11.09
CA LEU A 179 16.63 13.24 10.84
C LEU A 179 15.71 12.88 12.00
N VAL A 180 16.14 12.06 12.96
CA VAL A 180 15.28 11.65 14.09
C VAL A 180 14.77 12.84 14.90
N THR A 181 15.66 13.75 15.30
CA THR A 181 15.29 14.95 16.07
C THR A 181 14.33 15.86 15.32
N PRO A 182 14.64 16.34 14.10
CA PRO A 182 13.74 17.24 13.38
C PRO A 182 12.39 16.59 13.02
N LEU A 183 12.32 15.28 12.75
CA LEU A 183 11.04 14.59 12.52
C LEU A 183 10.15 14.62 13.78
N ASN A 184 10.75 14.37 14.96
CA ASN A 184 10.01 14.46 16.22
C ASN A 184 9.52 15.89 16.51
N GLU A 185 10.32 16.91 16.20
CA GLU A 185 9.90 18.32 16.35
C GLU A 185 8.72 18.65 15.44
N VAL A 186 8.73 18.19 14.18
CA VAL A 186 7.60 18.34 13.25
C VAL A 186 6.34 17.67 13.80
N TRP A 187 6.44 16.42 14.28
CA TRP A 187 5.27 15.74 14.81
C TRP A 187 4.72 16.41 16.08
N GLN A 188 5.59 16.82 17.01
CA GLN A 188 5.17 17.55 18.21
C GLN A 188 4.49 18.88 17.87
N HIS A 189 5.01 19.59 16.86
CA HIS A 189 4.37 20.79 16.34
C HIS A 189 2.96 20.46 15.85
N GLN A 190 2.80 19.43 15.02
CA GLN A 190 1.50 18.97 14.52
C GLN A 190 0.51 18.66 15.65
N GLU A 191 0.93 17.89 16.66
CA GLU A 191 0.09 17.55 17.82
C GLU A 191 -0.34 18.78 18.62
N SER A 192 0.52 19.80 18.70
CA SER A 192 0.22 21.04 19.41
C SER A 192 -0.70 21.98 18.62
N THR A 193 -0.56 22.01 17.30
CA THR A 193 -1.28 22.92 16.41
C THR A 193 -2.70 22.41 16.11
N TYR A 194 -2.87 21.10 15.94
CA TYR A 194 -4.12 20.53 15.44
C TYR A 194 -4.86 19.68 16.49
N PRO A 195 -5.91 20.21 17.13
CA PRO A 195 -6.60 19.52 18.22
C PRO A 195 -7.33 18.24 17.80
N ASN A 196 -7.63 18.09 16.51
CA ASN A 196 -8.29 16.90 15.95
C ASN A 196 -7.38 16.11 14.98
N LEU A 197 -6.05 16.18 15.15
CA LEU A 197 -5.07 15.49 14.30
C LEU A 197 -5.43 14.01 14.08
N TYR A 198 -5.72 13.30 15.17
CA TYR A 198 -6.04 11.88 15.15
C TYR A 198 -7.51 11.56 14.80
N GLY A 199 -8.45 12.48 15.05
CA GLY A 199 -9.86 12.22 14.74
C GLY A 199 -10.26 12.62 13.32
N PHE A 200 -9.45 13.42 12.61
CA PHE A 200 -9.68 13.77 11.21
C PHE A 200 -9.55 12.54 10.30
N ARG A 201 -10.51 12.35 9.38
CA ARG A 201 -10.69 11.14 8.55
C ARG A 201 -10.72 11.40 7.04
N ASN A 202 -10.19 12.55 6.62
CA ASN A 202 -10.18 12.92 5.21
C ASN A 202 -8.79 13.23 4.66
N TYR A 203 -7.70 12.87 5.36
CA TYR A 203 -6.37 13.00 4.77
C TYR A 203 -6.27 12.19 3.48
N GLY A 204 -5.32 12.53 2.61
CA GLY A 204 -4.97 11.75 1.43
C GLY A 204 -4.72 10.28 1.77
N TRP A 205 -4.19 9.99 2.96
CA TRP A 205 -4.09 8.64 3.52
C TRP A 205 -5.46 7.92 3.58
N ASP A 206 -6.46 8.56 4.20
CA ASP A 206 -7.81 7.99 4.36
C ASP A 206 -8.50 7.82 3.00
N GLN A 207 -8.23 8.71 2.04
CA GLN A 207 -8.77 8.66 0.69
C GLN A 207 -8.19 7.49 -0.11
N VAL A 208 -6.85 7.34 -0.13
CA VAL A 208 -6.18 6.23 -0.81
C VAL A 208 -6.59 4.88 -0.20
N MET A 209 -6.72 4.81 1.13
CA MET A 209 -7.15 3.59 1.81
C MET A 209 -8.61 3.23 1.49
N ALA A 210 -9.52 4.21 1.49
CA ALA A 210 -10.92 3.98 1.12
C ALA A 210 -11.07 3.48 -0.33
N ASN A 211 -10.20 3.95 -1.22
CA ASN A 211 -10.23 3.62 -2.64
C ASN A 211 -9.32 2.46 -3.03
N ARG A 212 -8.87 1.68 -2.04
CA ARG A 212 -8.08 0.46 -2.23
C ARG A 212 -6.84 0.70 -3.10
N GLY A 213 -6.14 1.80 -2.83
CA GLY A 213 -4.87 2.12 -3.49
C GLY A 213 -5.03 2.92 -4.77
N SER A 214 -6.06 3.77 -4.89
CA SER A 214 -6.21 4.69 -6.01
C SER A 214 -6.73 6.05 -5.53
N ILE A 215 -6.65 7.08 -6.37
CA ILE A 215 -7.24 8.39 -6.07
C ILE A 215 -7.91 8.97 -7.32
N ASN A 216 -9.11 9.51 -7.14
CA ASN A 216 -9.93 10.13 -8.16
C ASN A 216 -9.88 11.64 -7.99
N TYR A 217 -9.71 12.35 -9.10
CA TYR A 217 -9.66 13.80 -9.18
C TYR A 217 -10.78 14.35 -10.05
N CYS A 218 -11.28 15.52 -9.68
CA CYS A 218 -12.07 16.35 -10.55
C CYS A 218 -11.34 17.66 -10.84
N VAL A 219 -11.20 18.03 -12.12
CA VAL A 219 -10.53 19.29 -12.51
C VAL A 219 -11.54 20.42 -12.47
N ARG A 220 -11.23 21.50 -11.74
CA ARG A 220 -11.99 22.76 -11.73
C ARG A 220 -11.25 23.77 -12.59
N TRP A 221 -11.68 23.95 -13.83
CA TRP A 221 -11.05 24.86 -14.78
C TRP A 221 -11.61 26.28 -14.61
N ASP A 222 -10.99 27.06 -13.74
CA ASP A 222 -11.37 28.45 -13.44
C ASP A 222 -10.53 29.44 -14.24
N SER A 223 -10.61 29.32 -15.57
CA SER A 223 -10.00 30.22 -16.54
C SER A 223 -11.01 30.51 -17.63
N SER A 224 -10.85 31.59 -18.40
CA SER A 224 -11.66 31.86 -19.60
C SER A 224 -11.10 31.19 -20.86
N ALA A 225 -9.84 30.73 -20.82
CA ALA A 225 -9.20 30.06 -21.94
C ALA A 225 -9.88 28.73 -22.28
N SER A 226 -9.80 28.34 -23.55
CA SER A 226 -10.24 27.02 -24.00
C SER A 226 -9.19 25.95 -23.68
N VAL A 227 -9.64 24.71 -23.52
CA VAL A 227 -8.82 23.53 -23.28
C VAL A 227 -9.10 22.51 -24.39
N THR A 228 -8.06 22.02 -25.03
CA THR A 228 -8.14 20.93 -26.02
C THR A 228 -8.17 19.55 -25.36
N ALA A 229 -8.60 18.52 -26.10
CA ALA A 229 -8.50 17.13 -25.62
C ALA A 229 -7.05 16.75 -25.27
N ALA A 230 -6.07 17.18 -26.09
CA ALA A 230 -4.66 16.94 -25.82
C ALA A 230 -4.19 17.59 -24.51
N GLN A 231 -4.58 18.85 -24.27
CA GLN A 231 -4.26 19.53 -23.00
C GLN A 231 -4.94 18.85 -21.81
N ARG A 232 -6.19 18.40 -21.94
CA ARG A 232 -6.89 17.62 -20.91
C ARG A 232 -6.08 16.38 -20.52
N ASP A 233 -5.62 15.63 -21.52
CA ASP A 233 -4.88 14.39 -21.31
C ASP A 233 -3.48 14.66 -20.72
N GLN A 234 -2.81 15.73 -21.15
CA GLN A 234 -1.55 16.18 -20.57
C GLN A 234 -1.72 16.63 -19.11
N ILE A 235 -2.79 17.35 -18.77
CA ILE A 235 -3.10 17.73 -17.38
C ILE A 235 -3.24 16.49 -16.51
N HIS A 236 -4.01 15.48 -16.96
CA HIS A 236 -4.14 14.23 -16.22
C HIS A 236 -2.78 13.53 -16.08
N ALA A 237 -2.04 13.37 -17.17
CA ALA A 237 -0.73 12.71 -17.14
C ALA A 237 0.24 13.42 -16.19
N THR A 238 0.28 14.75 -16.19
CA THR A 238 1.16 15.53 -15.32
C THR A 238 0.76 15.39 -13.86
N LEU A 239 -0.53 15.51 -13.54
CA LEU A 239 -1.03 15.28 -12.18
C LEU A 239 -0.65 13.89 -11.67
N ALA A 240 -0.85 12.86 -12.50
CA ALA A 240 -0.48 11.49 -12.16
C ALA A 240 1.01 11.33 -11.90
N ARG A 241 1.89 11.94 -12.73
CA ARG A 241 3.34 11.89 -12.53
C ARG A 241 3.77 12.59 -11.24
N GLN A 242 3.21 13.75 -10.92
CA GLN A 242 3.59 14.51 -9.72
C GLN A 242 3.09 13.82 -8.43
N PHE A 243 1.85 13.33 -8.42
CA PHE A 243 1.31 12.56 -7.28
C PHE A 243 2.10 11.26 -7.04
N LYS A 244 2.49 10.57 -8.13
CA LYS A 244 3.28 9.35 -8.06
C LYS A 244 4.60 9.55 -7.29
N LYS A 245 5.24 10.72 -7.37
CA LYS A 245 6.49 10.99 -6.65
C LYS A 245 6.32 10.87 -5.13
N TRP A 246 5.22 11.35 -4.57
CA TRP A 246 4.91 11.14 -3.14
C TRP A 246 4.59 9.67 -2.83
N MET A 247 3.89 8.97 -3.71
CA MET A 247 3.53 7.57 -3.48
C MET A 247 4.74 6.62 -3.59
N ASP A 248 5.69 6.93 -4.47
CA ASP A 248 6.91 6.15 -4.66
C ASP A 248 7.78 6.12 -3.40
N VAL A 249 7.78 7.18 -2.58
CA VAL A 249 8.56 7.17 -1.32
C VAL A 249 7.97 6.21 -0.27
N MET A 250 6.73 5.76 -0.46
CA MET A 250 6.01 4.85 0.44
C MET A 250 6.04 3.39 0.01
N ALA A 251 6.31 3.09 -1.28
CA ALA A 251 6.32 1.72 -1.78
C ALA A 251 7.28 0.84 -0.97
N GLY A 252 6.75 -0.21 -0.33
CA GLY A 252 7.53 -1.12 0.54
C GLY A 252 7.90 -0.57 1.92
N HIS A 253 7.41 0.61 2.31
CA HIS A 253 7.73 1.25 3.59
C HIS A 253 6.69 0.93 4.68
N ASN A 254 7.13 0.47 5.84
CA ASN A 254 6.35 0.43 7.10
C ASN A 254 4.92 -0.12 6.98
N GLY A 255 4.75 -1.25 6.28
CA GLY A 255 3.43 -1.87 6.10
C GLY A 255 2.49 -1.09 5.17
N TRP A 256 2.99 -0.12 4.40
CA TRP A 256 2.22 0.51 3.33
C TRP A 256 1.79 -0.56 2.30
N PRO A 257 0.49 -0.71 2.01
CA PRO A 257 -0.04 -1.88 1.32
C PRO A 257 0.00 -1.77 -0.21
N TYR A 258 0.35 -0.62 -0.78
CA TYR A 258 0.25 -0.37 -2.21
C TYR A 258 1.62 -0.16 -2.86
N SER A 259 1.93 -0.95 -3.88
CA SER A 259 3.12 -0.77 -4.73
C SER A 259 2.96 0.37 -5.74
N SER A 260 1.72 0.78 -6.02
CA SER A 260 1.36 1.89 -6.89
C SER A 260 0.02 2.47 -6.49
N VAL A 261 -0.14 3.78 -6.64
CA VAL A 261 -1.42 4.48 -6.44
C VAL A 261 -1.77 5.26 -7.70
N PRO A 262 -2.55 4.70 -8.63
CA PRO A 262 -2.97 5.42 -9.84
C PRO A 262 -3.88 6.61 -9.51
N VAL A 263 -3.63 7.72 -10.21
CA VAL A 263 -4.51 8.89 -10.24
C VAL A 263 -5.43 8.81 -11.46
N LYS A 264 -6.72 9.05 -11.27
CA LYS A 264 -7.72 9.15 -12.33
C LYS A 264 -8.37 10.52 -12.31
N VAL A 265 -8.44 11.20 -13.44
CA VAL A 265 -9.36 12.34 -13.58
C VAL A 265 -10.71 11.80 -14.02
N VAL A 266 -11.72 11.95 -13.18
CA VAL A 266 -13.08 11.40 -13.39
C VAL A 266 -14.09 12.47 -13.76
N GLY A 267 -13.77 13.75 -13.56
CA GLY A 267 -14.65 14.85 -13.89
C GLY A 267 -13.94 16.16 -14.21
N TRP A 268 -14.65 17.04 -14.89
CA TRP A 268 -14.25 18.41 -15.23
C TRP A 268 -15.38 19.39 -14.96
N ALA A 269 -15.08 20.48 -14.27
CA ALA A 269 -16.00 21.59 -14.05
C ALA A 269 -15.53 22.83 -14.81
N VAL A 270 -16.46 23.47 -15.53
CA VAL A 270 -16.23 24.70 -16.31
C VAL A 270 -17.37 25.70 -16.14
N ARG A 271 -17.12 26.99 -16.44
CA ARG A 271 -18.19 27.99 -16.49
C ARG A 271 -19.04 27.82 -17.74
N ASP A 272 -18.39 27.59 -18.87
CA ASP A 272 -19.03 27.43 -20.17
C ASP A 272 -18.51 26.15 -20.85
N ARG A 273 -19.44 25.34 -21.37
CA ARG A 273 -19.11 24.10 -22.09
C ARG A 273 -18.25 24.36 -23.32
N ALA A 274 -18.37 25.54 -23.94
CA ALA A 274 -17.61 25.96 -25.12
C ALA A 274 -16.10 26.09 -24.82
N GLN A 275 -15.70 26.16 -23.55
CA GLN A 275 -14.30 26.17 -23.16
C GLN A 275 -13.62 24.83 -23.43
N LEU A 276 -14.36 23.72 -23.43
CA LEU A 276 -13.80 22.39 -23.63
C LEU A 276 -13.93 21.99 -25.10
N GLN A 277 -12.81 21.96 -25.82
CA GLN A 277 -12.74 21.63 -27.25
C GLN A 277 -12.70 20.11 -27.49
N TRP A 278 -13.53 19.38 -26.75
CA TRP A 278 -13.79 17.95 -26.91
C TRP A 278 -15.24 17.65 -26.53
N SER A 279 -15.78 16.52 -26.96
CA SER A 279 -17.16 16.09 -26.68
C SER A 279 -17.30 14.60 -26.36
N ASP A 280 -16.19 13.89 -26.15
CA ASP A 280 -16.24 12.51 -25.68
C ASP A 280 -16.79 12.41 -24.24
N THR A 281 -17.07 11.17 -23.83
CA THR A 281 -17.67 10.85 -22.52
C THR A 281 -16.64 10.18 -21.59
N SER A 282 -15.35 10.50 -21.72
CA SER A 282 -14.31 9.85 -20.91
C SER A 282 -14.35 10.27 -19.43
N VAL A 283 -14.98 11.41 -19.14
CA VAL A 283 -15.13 12.02 -17.81
C VAL A 283 -16.49 12.70 -17.69
N ASP A 284 -16.98 12.87 -16.47
CA ASP A 284 -18.16 13.68 -16.21
C ASP A 284 -17.86 15.17 -16.43
N VAL A 285 -18.81 15.91 -17.01
CA VAL A 285 -18.65 17.36 -17.25
C VAL A 285 -19.73 18.13 -16.51
N TYR A 286 -19.30 19.02 -15.62
CA TYR A 286 -20.14 19.92 -14.84
C TYR A 286 -20.01 21.33 -15.42
N VAL A 287 -21.14 21.94 -15.77
CA VAL A 287 -21.16 23.24 -16.46
C VAL A 287 -21.94 24.23 -15.63
N ASN A 288 -21.34 25.39 -15.38
CA ASN A 288 -21.96 26.54 -14.72
C ASN A 288 -22.49 26.25 -13.30
N ASP A 289 -22.06 25.16 -12.65
CA ASP A 289 -22.17 25.04 -11.20
C ASP A 289 -21.00 25.84 -10.61
N ILE A 290 -21.25 26.84 -9.78
CA ILE A 290 -20.21 27.77 -9.27
C ILE A 290 -20.26 27.79 -7.74
N ARG A 291 -19.11 27.55 -7.09
CA ARG A 291 -18.90 27.67 -5.64
C ARG A 291 -17.56 28.36 -5.38
N GLU A 292 -17.47 29.15 -4.31
CA GLU A 292 -16.30 29.99 -4.01
C GLU A 292 -15.82 30.84 -5.21
N ASN A 293 -16.78 31.26 -6.05
CA ASN A 293 -16.51 31.92 -7.33
C ASN A 293 -15.60 31.12 -8.29
N ALA A 294 -15.73 29.80 -8.34
CA ALA A 294 -15.02 28.92 -9.30
C ALA A 294 -15.92 27.74 -9.74
N PRO A 295 -15.68 27.13 -10.92
CA PRO A 295 -16.44 25.97 -11.39
C PRO A 295 -16.45 24.78 -10.44
N GLN A 296 -17.65 24.31 -10.15
CA GLN A 296 -18.12 23.25 -9.28
C GLN A 296 -18.13 21.83 -9.86
N CYS A 297 -17.32 20.89 -9.38
CA CYS A 297 -17.67 19.47 -9.56
C CYS A 297 -18.77 19.08 -8.58
N ALA A 298 -19.67 18.15 -8.92
CA ALA A 298 -20.83 17.85 -8.07
C ALA A 298 -20.45 17.52 -6.62
N GLU A 299 -20.84 18.37 -5.66
CA GLU A 299 -20.50 18.21 -4.24
C GLU A 299 -20.97 16.86 -3.68
N ALA A 300 -22.10 16.35 -4.19
CA ALA A 300 -22.63 15.04 -3.83
C ALA A 300 -21.71 13.85 -4.19
N CYS A 301 -20.74 14.05 -5.08
CA CYS A 301 -19.72 13.09 -5.49
C CYS A 301 -18.35 13.34 -4.86
N GLY A 302 -18.15 14.49 -4.20
CA GLY A 302 -16.84 14.87 -3.64
C GLY A 302 -16.63 14.29 -2.25
N ARG A 303 -15.48 13.65 -2.03
CA ARG A 303 -15.07 13.07 -0.73
C ARG A 303 -14.98 14.11 0.38
N PHE A 304 -14.54 15.34 0.08
CA PHE A 304 -14.55 16.47 1.01
C PHE A 304 -15.93 16.71 1.65
N PHE A 305 -17.01 16.56 0.87
CA PHE A 305 -18.39 16.75 1.33
C PHE A 305 -19.02 15.47 1.91
N ASN A 306 -18.40 14.30 1.68
CA ASN A 306 -18.91 12.98 2.04
C ASN A 306 -17.80 12.16 2.73
N GLN A 307 -17.28 12.66 3.84
CA GLN A 307 -16.10 12.08 4.53
C GLN A 307 -16.31 10.68 5.11
N SER A 308 -17.56 10.19 5.19
CA SER A 308 -17.87 8.79 5.51
C SER A 308 -17.43 7.81 4.41
N GLY A 309 -17.05 8.29 3.23
CA GLY A 309 -16.71 7.47 2.08
C GLY A 309 -17.92 6.84 1.39
N THR A 310 -19.13 7.29 1.72
CA THR A 310 -20.38 6.87 1.06
C THR A 310 -20.92 8.01 0.20
N TYR A 311 -21.43 7.69 -0.99
CA TYR A 311 -21.86 8.70 -1.98
C TYR A 311 -23.34 8.50 -2.39
N PRO A 312 -24.29 8.51 -1.44
CA PRO A 312 -25.68 8.13 -1.71
C PRO A 312 -26.41 9.11 -2.65
N ARG A 313 -25.89 10.34 -2.79
CA ARG A 313 -26.46 11.39 -3.63
C ARG A 313 -25.66 11.67 -4.90
N CYS A 314 -24.55 10.96 -5.12
CA CYS A 314 -23.72 11.19 -6.30
C CYS A 314 -24.46 10.70 -7.56
N PRO A 315 -24.71 11.56 -8.56
CA PRO A 315 -25.20 11.12 -9.85
C PRO A 315 -24.23 10.10 -10.47
N GLY A 316 -24.75 8.96 -10.95
CA GLY A 316 -23.91 7.84 -11.40
C GLY A 316 -23.43 6.91 -10.28
N GLY A 317 -23.68 7.26 -9.01
CA GLY A 317 -23.34 6.45 -7.84
C GLY A 317 -21.86 6.52 -7.46
N ALA A 318 -21.46 5.66 -6.53
CA ALA A 318 -20.12 5.70 -5.95
C ALA A 318 -18.98 5.48 -6.96
N SER A 319 -19.22 4.93 -8.14
CA SER A 319 -18.17 4.81 -9.17
C SER A 319 -17.79 6.15 -9.83
N HIS A 320 -18.61 7.19 -9.68
CA HIS A 320 -18.40 8.53 -10.24
C HIS A 320 -17.86 9.54 -9.20
N HIS A 321 -17.53 9.09 -7.99
CA HIS A 321 -17.00 9.97 -6.95
C HIS A 321 -15.59 10.47 -7.28
N TYR A 322 -15.23 11.63 -6.73
CA TYR A 322 -13.87 12.15 -6.72
C TYR A 322 -13.40 12.43 -5.30
N ASP A 323 -12.11 12.24 -5.06
CA ASP A 323 -11.52 12.48 -3.74
C ASP A 323 -10.97 13.90 -3.61
N MET A 324 -10.30 14.34 -4.66
CA MET A 324 -9.57 15.60 -4.71
C MET A 324 -10.05 16.47 -5.86
N SER A 325 -9.95 17.79 -5.69
CA SER A 325 -10.16 18.75 -6.77
C SER A 325 -8.81 19.34 -7.21
N LEU A 326 -8.54 19.37 -8.51
CA LEU A 326 -7.44 20.17 -9.07
C LEU A 326 -8.02 21.46 -9.65
N TRP A 327 -7.84 22.57 -8.94
CA TRP A 327 -8.30 23.88 -9.39
C TRP A 327 -7.19 24.54 -10.19
N LEU A 328 -7.49 24.83 -11.45
CA LEU A 328 -6.61 25.55 -12.35
C LEU A 328 -7.20 26.95 -12.53
N THR A 329 -6.74 27.90 -11.73
CA THR A 329 -7.29 29.25 -11.65
C THR A 329 -6.44 30.24 -12.45
N ALA A 330 -7.06 30.95 -13.38
CA ALA A 330 -6.39 32.01 -14.14
C ALA A 330 -5.88 33.13 -13.24
N GLY A 331 -4.62 33.54 -13.45
CA GLY A 331 -4.01 34.64 -12.71
C GLY A 331 -3.76 34.37 -11.21
N PHE A 332 -3.97 33.14 -10.73
CA PHE A 332 -3.68 32.79 -9.34
C PHE A 332 -2.17 32.64 -9.13
N GLY A 333 -1.60 33.49 -8.26
CA GLY A 333 -0.20 33.42 -7.85
C GLY A 333 -0.03 32.52 -6.63
N GLY A 334 0.94 31.61 -6.68
CA GLY A 334 1.22 30.65 -5.61
C GLY A 334 0.37 29.38 -5.72
N GLY A 335 0.18 28.72 -4.58
CA GLY A 335 -0.59 27.49 -4.43
C GLY A 335 -1.40 27.49 -3.14
N ALA A 336 -2.41 26.62 -3.09
CA ALA A 336 -3.11 26.25 -1.87
C ALA A 336 -3.53 24.78 -1.96
N GLY A 337 -3.42 24.05 -0.87
CA GLY A 337 -3.61 22.60 -0.84
C GLY A 337 -4.22 22.14 0.47
N GLY A 338 -4.81 20.95 0.44
CA GLY A 338 -5.41 20.33 1.61
C GLY A 338 -6.12 19.04 1.28
N ASP A 339 -6.97 18.58 2.19
CA ASP A 339 -7.76 17.35 2.06
C ASP A 339 -8.81 17.40 0.92
N TRP A 340 -9.11 18.58 0.41
CA TRP A 340 -10.01 18.81 -0.72
C TRP A 340 -9.30 18.82 -2.09
N GLY A 341 -7.96 18.83 -2.12
CA GLY A 341 -7.15 18.84 -3.33
C GLY A 341 -6.16 20.01 -3.39
N GLN A 342 -5.92 20.53 -4.59
CA GLN A 342 -4.94 21.58 -4.85
C GLN A 342 -5.52 22.69 -5.72
N ARG A 343 -5.10 23.93 -5.50
CA ARG A 343 -5.36 25.09 -6.35
C ARG A 343 -4.06 25.75 -6.73
N ILE A 344 -3.82 25.87 -8.03
CA ILE A 344 -2.66 26.59 -8.57
C ILE A 344 -3.03 27.40 -9.80
N GLY A 345 -2.14 28.30 -10.21
CA GLY A 345 -2.30 29.10 -11.42
C GLY A 345 -2.43 28.23 -12.68
N SER A 346 -3.46 28.46 -13.49
CA SER A 346 -3.68 27.67 -14.72
C SER A 346 -2.53 27.83 -15.73
N GLU A 347 -2.01 29.05 -15.85
CA GLU A 347 -0.90 29.42 -16.72
C GLU A 347 0.40 28.77 -16.22
N TYR A 348 0.61 28.77 -14.90
CA TYR A 348 1.73 28.08 -14.27
C TYR A 348 1.67 26.57 -14.50
N TYR A 349 0.52 25.93 -14.28
CA TYR A 349 0.37 24.50 -14.53
C TYR A 349 0.66 24.15 -16.00
N LEU A 350 0.03 24.89 -16.93
CA LEU A 350 0.16 24.62 -18.36
C LEU A 350 1.58 24.84 -18.89
N SER A 351 2.30 25.85 -18.38
CA SER A 351 3.70 26.09 -18.74
C SER A 351 4.68 25.05 -18.18
N ASN A 352 4.24 24.21 -17.24
CA ASN A 352 5.06 23.18 -16.60
C ASN A 352 4.56 21.75 -16.88
N LEU A 353 3.75 21.55 -17.93
CA LEU A 353 3.20 20.23 -18.26
C LEU A 353 4.28 19.15 -18.45
N ASP A 354 5.45 19.51 -18.99
CA ASP A 354 6.55 18.57 -19.24
C ASP A 354 7.67 18.66 -18.20
N ALA A 355 7.52 19.50 -17.17
CA ALA A 355 8.51 19.62 -16.11
C ALA A 355 8.62 18.30 -15.32
N ASP A 356 9.84 17.93 -14.94
CA ASP A 356 10.04 16.80 -14.03
C ASP A 356 9.37 17.07 -12.68
N ASN A 357 9.56 18.27 -12.14
CA ASN A 357 8.97 18.70 -10.87
C ASN A 357 8.13 19.95 -11.09
N VAL A 358 6.81 19.82 -10.96
CA VAL A 358 5.90 20.98 -10.89
C VAL A 358 5.89 21.45 -9.45
N HIS A 359 6.90 22.26 -9.09
CA HIS A 359 7.23 22.63 -7.71
C HIS A 359 6.01 22.97 -6.84
N ILE A 360 5.19 23.95 -7.26
CA ILE A 360 4.03 24.37 -6.46
C ILE A 360 3.06 23.21 -6.28
N LEU A 361 2.76 22.45 -7.35
CA LEU A 361 1.85 21.30 -7.24
C LEU A 361 2.38 20.22 -6.29
N LEU A 362 3.67 19.92 -6.32
CA LEU A 362 4.26 18.93 -5.41
C LEU A 362 4.12 19.36 -3.95
N HIS A 363 4.33 20.65 -3.67
CA HIS A 363 4.14 21.24 -2.35
C HIS A 363 2.67 21.11 -1.91
N GLU A 364 1.72 21.54 -2.76
CA GLU A 364 0.29 21.47 -2.43
C GLU A 364 -0.24 20.03 -2.24
N ILE A 365 0.34 19.04 -2.94
CA ILE A 365 0.01 17.62 -2.70
C ILE A 365 0.47 17.19 -1.29
N GLY A 366 1.56 17.74 -0.76
CA GLY A 366 2.02 17.46 0.60
C GLY A 366 0.96 17.77 1.65
N HIS A 367 0.30 18.94 1.53
CA HIS A 367 -0.79 19.35 2.43
C HIS A 367 -1.99 18.40 2.41
N SER A 368 -2.28 17.76 1.27
CA SER A 368 -3.32 16.75 1.21
C SER A 368 -3.09 15.57 2.17
N PHE A 369 -1.84 15.28 2.48
CA PHE A 369 -1.45 14.22 3.42
C PHE A 369 -1.15 14.74 4.83
N GLY A 370 -1.46 16.02 5.09
CA GLY A 370 -1.33 16.66 6.38
C GLY A 370 0.01 17.35 6.63
N LEU A 371 0.96 17.33 5.69
CA LEU A 371 2.23 18.03 5.89
C LEU A 371 1.99 19.54 6.03
N ASP A 372 2.60 20.15 7.02
CA ASP A 372 2.48 21.59 7.31
C ASP A 372 3.32 22.47 6.38
N ASP A 373 2.94 23.73 6.33
CA ASP A 373 3.75 24.82 5.81
C ASP A 373 4.78 25.29 6.84
N PHE A 374 6.01 25.59 6.39
CA PHE A 374 7.11 26.01 7.26
C PHE A 374 7.55 27.46 6.99
N TYR A 375 6.68 28.43 7.28
CA TYR A 375 7.00 29.86 7.14
C TYR A 375 7.71 30.44 8.38
N ASP A 376 7.20 30.13 9.57
CA ASP A 376 7.54 30.86 10.80
C ASP A 376 8.55 30.12 11.69
N TRP A 377 8.85 28.87 11.35
CA TRP A 377 9.80 28.05 12.09
C TRP A 377 10.46 27.01 11.17
N THR A 378 11.52 26.37 11.66
CA THR A 378 12.21 25.30 10.92
C THR A 378 12.77 24.28 11.93
N PRO A 379 12.61 22.97 11.68
CA PRO A 379 13.19 21.95 12.53
C PRO A 379 14.71 22.02 12.60
N THR A 380 15.27 21.56 13.71
CA THR A 380 16.70 21.62 14.03
C THR A 380 17.52 20.79 13.05
N GLY A 381 18.58 21.40 12.51
CA GLY A 381 19.63 20.67 11.78
C GLY A 381 19.24 20.21 10.37
N VAL A 382 18.05 20.59 9.88
CA VAL A 382 17.62 20.39 8.51
C VAL A 382 17.46 21.73 7.81
N CYS A 383 17.92 21.79 6.57
CA CYS A 383 17.60 22.89 5.69
C CYS A 383 17.19 22.37 4.33
N CYS A 384 16.41 23.21 3.67
CA CYS A 384 15.93 23.07 2.30
C CYS A 384 15.13 21.79 2.08
N PHE A 385 13.81 21.93 2.18
CA PHE A 385 12.85 20.87 1.91
C PHE A 385 11.59 21.49 1.31
N LEU A 386 10.87 20.71 0.51
CA LEU A 386 9.77 21.17 -0.32
C LEU A 386 8.69 21.88 0.49
N MET A 387 8.34 21.34 1.67
CA MET A 387 7.31 21.92 2.54
C MET A 387 7.73 23.24 3.20
N LYS A 388 9.01 23.61 3.12
CA LYS A 388 9.48 24.97 3.39
C LYS A 388 9.52 25.72 2.07
N ALA A 389 8.41 26.38 1.75
CA ALA A 389 8.15 27.00 0.46
C ALA A 389 9.35 27.84 -0.04
N GLY A 390 9.76 27.59 -1.29
CA GLY A 390 10.87 28.29 -1.94
C GLY A 390 12.27 27.80 -1.56
N SER A 391 12.42 26.89 -0.59
CA SER A 391 13.74 26.38 -0.18
C SER A 391 14.20 25.13 -0.96
N ALA A 392 13.27 24.40 -1.59
CA ALA A 392 13.54 23.31 -2.51
C ALA A 392 12.48 23.31 -3.64
N SER A 393 12.81 22.73 -4.79
CA SER A 393 11.90 22.65 -5.96
C SER A 393 11.40 21.24 -6.27
N SER A 394 11.78 20.27 -5.43
CA SER A 394 11.43 18.85 -5.54
C SER A 394 11.35 18.22 -4.15
N ILE A 395 10.66 17.08 -4.04
CA ILE A 395 10.62 16.28 -2.81
C ILE A 395 12.05 15.89 -2.40
N THR A 396 12.48 16.31 -1.21
CA THR A 396 13.79 16.02 -0.64
C THR A 396 13.74 14.76 0.23
N GLU A 397 14.91 14.33 0.73
CA GLU A 397 14.97 13.23 1.70
C GLU A 397 14.20 13.55 2.98
N PHE A 398 14.27 14.79 3.46
CA PHE A 398 13.54 15.18 4.67
C PHE A 398 12.02 15.17 4.44
N ASP A 399 11.54 15.66 3.29
CA ASP A 399 10.12 15.57 2.92
C ASP A 399 9.64 14.12 2.89
N ALA A 400 10.41 13.23 2.25
CA ALA A 400 10.09 11.81 2.18
C ALA A 400 10.01 11.16 3.58
N TRP A 401 10.90 11.53 4.50
CA TRP A 401 10.85 11.02 5.87
C TRP A 401 9.74 11.64 6.71
N MET A 402 9.40 12.92 6.52
CA MET A 402 8.21 13.52 7.15
C MET A 402 6.93 12.79 6.69
N PHE A 403 6.81 12.50 5.40
CA PHE A 403 5.70 11.75 4.83
C PHE A 403 5.57 10.34 5.41
N ARG A 404 6.70 9.65 5.55
CA ARG A 404 6.80 8.34 6.20
C ARG A 404 6.46 8.39 7.69
N ASP A 405 6.81 9.48 8.36
CA ASP A 405 6.52 9.65 9.79
C ASP A 405 5.03 9.81 10.04
N TRP A 406 4.36 10.62 9.22
CA TRP A 406 2.90 10.71 9.21
C TRP A 406 2.24 9.35 9.10
N TRP A 407 2.70 8.52 8.15
CA TRP A 407 2.20 7.16 8.01
C TRP A 407 2.45 6.33 9.27
N ARG A 408 3.63 6.39 9.89
CA ARG A 408 3.93 5.69 11.14
C ARG A 408 2.93 6.02 12.25
N HIS A 409 2.56 7.29 12.38
CA HIS A 409 1.64 7.74 13.41
C HIS A 409 0.17 7.39 13.13
N LEU A 410 -0.22 7.31 11.86
CA LEU A 410 -1.61 7.09 11.48
C LEU A 410 -1.96 5.64 11.13
N LYS A 411 -0.99 4.82 10.69
CA LYS A 411 -1.26 3.52 10.05
C LYS A 411 -2.12 2.54 10.86
N SER A 412 -1.99 2.57 12.19
CA SER A 412 -2.72 1.68 13.11
C SER A 412 -4.24 1.85 12.98
N ARG A 413 -4.69 3.04 12.55
CA ARG A 413 -6.11 3.34 12.31
C ARG A 413 -6.70 2.53 11.15
N TYR A 414 -5.87 1.94 10.30
CA TYR A 414 -6.28 1.09 9.18
C TYR A 414 -6.08 -0.41 9.47
N GLY A 415 -5.74 -0.77 10.71
CA GLY A 415 -5.46 -2.16 11.10
C GLY A 415 -4.09 -2.67 10.64
N LEU A 416 -3.11 -1.77 10.48
CA LEU A 416 -1.75 -2.03 9.96
C LEU A 416 -0.62 -1.67 10.93
#